data_AF-A0A0P8BNP7-F1
#
_entry.id   AF-A0A0P8BNP7-F1
#
_cell.length_a   1.000
_cell.length_b   1.000
_cell.length_c   1.000
_cell.angle_alpha   90.00
_cell.angle_beta   90.00
_cell.angle_gamma   90.00
#
_symmetry.space_group_name_H-M   'P 1'
#
loop_
_entity.id
_entity.type
_entity.pdbx_description
1 polymer ?
#
loop_
_entity_poly.entity_id
_entity_poly.type
_entity_poly.pdbx_seq_one_letter_code
_entity_poly.pdbx_strand_id
1 'polypeptide(L)' 'MPVDLQVKLLRVLETRRFNRVGSDGDTAADVRIVAATNCCPESKVKEGNLRADLLYRL' A
#
# COMPACT_ATOMS: atom_id res chain seq x y z
N MET A 1 4.38 7.19 -5.48
CA MET A 1 4.27 5.71 -5.63
C MET A 1 3.19 5.42 -6.67
N PRO A 2 3.46 4.60 -7.70
CA PRO A 2 2.48 4.25 -8.72
C PRO A 2 1.19 3.67 -8.10
N VAL A 3 0.03 3.98 -8.68
CA VAL A 3 -1.29 3.56 -8.14
C VAL A 3 -1.40 2.03 -8.06
N ASP A 4 -0.87 1.30 -9.04
CA ASP A 4 -0.89 -0.17 -9.03
C ASP A 4 -0.12 -0.78 -7.85
N LEU A 5 0.94 -0.10 -7.40
CA LEU A 5 1.73 -0.55 -6.26
C LEU A 5 0.99 -0.28 -4.94
N GLN A 6 0.16 0.76 -4.88
CA GLN A 6 -0.72 1.05 -3.75
C GLN A 6 -1.71 -0.09 -3.51
N VAL A 7 -2.25 -0.68 -4.58
CA VAL A 7 -3.14 -1.85 -4.49
C VAL A 7 -2.44 -3.05 -3.86
N LYS A 8 -1.19 -3.30 -4.26
CA LYS A 8 -0.39 -4.39 -3.70
C LYS A 8 -0.11 -4.17 -2.22
N LEU A 9 0.29 -2.96 -1.84
CA LEU A 9 0.53 -2.61 -0.44
C LEU A 9 -0.74 -2.72 0.42
N LEU A 10 -1.87 -2.24 -0.11
CA LEU A 10 -3.17 -2.38 0.54
C LEU A 10 -3.47 -3.85 0.83
N ARG A 11 -3.31 -4.75 -0.15
CA ARG A 11 -3.51 -6.20 0.03
C ARG A 11 -2.64 -6.76 1.17
N VAL A 12 -1.39 -6.31 1.30
CA VAL A 12 -0.52 -6.73 2.42
C VAL A 12 -1.05 -6.23 3.76
N LEU A 13 -1.51 -4.98 3.84
CA LEU A 13 -2.09 -4.41 5.06
C LEU A 13 -3.35 -5.17 5.51
N GLU A 14 -4.19 -5.65 4.60
CA GLU A 14 -5.42 -6.37 4.97
C GLU A 14 -5.15 -7.85 5.28
N THR A 15 -4.32 -8.51 4.46
CA THR A 15 -4.16 -9.97 4.52
C THR A 15 -2.94 -10.42 5.33
N ARG A 16 -2.00 -9.50 5.60
CA ARG A 16 -0.65 -9.81 6.12
C ARG A 16 0.10 -10.81 5.24
N ARG A 17 -0.20 -10.85 3.94
CA ARG A 17 0.43 -11.74 2.96
C ARG A 17 0.79 -11.00 1.69
N PHE A 18 1.84 -11.47 1.02
CA PHE A 18 2.29 -10.92 -0.25
C PHE A 18 2.88 -12.00 -1.16
N ASN A 19 2.99 -11.69 -2.45
CA ASN A 19 3.54 -12.60 -3.46
C ASN A 19 4.83 -11.98 -3.98
N ARG A 20 5.90 -12.77 -4.00
CA ARG A 20 7.16 -12.34 -4.63
C ARG A 20 6.94 -12.25 -6.14
N VAL A 21 7.65 -11.33 -6.78
CA VAL A 21 7.60 -11.19 -8.24
C VAL A 21 8.05 -12.50 -8.89
N GLY A 22 7.23 -13.06 -9.78
CA GLY A 22 7.50 -14.34 -10.44
C GLY A 22 7.23 -15.59 -9.59
N SER A 23 6.60 -15.45 -8.42
CA SER A 23 6.23 -16.58 -7.56
C SER A 23 4.71 -16.76 -7.52
N ASP A 24 4.27 -18.02 -7.55
CA ASP A 24 2.85 -18.39 -7.40
C ASP A 24 2.42 -18.54 -5.93
N GLY A 25 3.34 -18.32 -4.97
CA GLY A 25 3.10 -18.54 -3.55
C GLY A 25 2.90 -17.26 -2.74
N ASP A 26 1.90 -17.29 -1.84
CA ASP A 26 1.66 -16.25 -0.84
C ASP A 26 2.55 -16.47 0.40
N THR A 27 3.35 -15.47 0.77
CA THR A 27 4.19 -15.44 1.97
C THR A 27 3.55 -14.57 3.05
N ALA A 28 3.50 -15.05 4.30
CA ALA A 28 3.03 -14.27 5.43
C ALA A 28 4.10 -13.27 5.91
N ALA A 29 3.66 -12.09 6.34
CA ALA A 29 4.51 -11.05 6.88
C ALA A 29 3.90 -10.47 8.16
N ASP A 30 4.62 -10.59 9.27
CA ASP A 30 4.31 -9.88 10.51
C ASP A 30 5.27 -8.71 10.64
N VAL A 31 4.81 -7.53 10.22
CA VAL A 31 5.64 -6.33 10.10
C VAL A 31 4.89 -5.11 10.59
N ARG A 32 5.64 -4.18 11.19
CA ARG A 32 5.15 -2.82 11.46
C ARG A 32 5.48 -1.93 10.27
N ILE A 33 4.48 -1.21 9.77
CA ILE A 33 4.64 -0.28 8.65
C ILE A 33 4.74 1.14 9.21
N VAL A 34 5.70 1.90 8.69
CA VAL A 34 5.87 3.34 8.97
C VAL A 34 6.00 4.03 7.62
N ALA A 35 5.11 4.98 7.35
CA ALA A 35 5.10 5.74 6.10
C ALA A 35 5.43 7.22 6.37
N ALA A 36 6.13 7.83 5.43
CA ALA A 36 6.39 9.27 5.40
C ALA A 36 6.26 9.77 3.97
N THR A 37 5.78 11.00 3.80
CA THR A 37 5.63 11.66 2.52
C THR A 37 6.04 13.12 2.66
N ASN A 38 6.69 13.67 1.63
CA ASN A 38 7.06 15.08 1.56
C ASN A 38 5.93 15.95 0.94
N CYS A 39 4.78 15.35 0.65
CA CYS A 39 3.62 15.99 0.03
C CYS A 39 2.39 15.83 0.93
N CYS A 40 1.44 16.77 0.85
CA CYS A 40 0.15 16.71 1.53
C CYS A 40 -0.67 15.48 1.07
N PRO A 41 -0.94 14.49 1.94
CA PRO A 41 -1.65 13.27 1.57
C PRO A 41 -3.07 13.53 1.05
N GLU A 42 -3.82 14.41 1.69
CA GLU A 42 -5.21 14.72 1.35
C GLU A 42 -5.32 15.35 -0.04
N SER A 43 -4.38 16.21 -0.40
CA SER A 43 -4.31 16.77 -1.76
C SER A 43 -4.02 15.67 -2.78
N LYS A 44 -3.09 14.76 -2.48
CA LYS A 44 -2.78 13.63 -3.38
C LYS A 44 -3.94 12.67 -3.56
N VAL A 45 -4.80 12.52 -2.54
CA VAL A 45 -6.05 11.75 -2.67
C VAL A 45 -7.00 12.43 -3.64
N LYS A 46 -7.21 13.75 -3.51
CA LYS A 46 -8.08 14.51 -4.42
C LYS A 46 -7.58 14.50 -5.87
N GLU A 47 -6.26 14.49 -6.07
CA GLU A 47 -5.63 14.39 -7.40
C GLU A 47 -5.68 12.96 -8.00
N GLY A 48 -6.15 11.95 -7.26
CA GLY A 48 -6.13 10.55 -7.70
C GLY A 48 -4.75 9.89 -7.66
N ASN A 49 -3.75 10.58 -7.10
CA ASN A 49 -2.37 10.10 -6.99
C ASN A 49 -2.14 9.22 -5.75
N LEU A 50 -3.04 9.29 -4.77
CA LEU A 50 -3.04 8.45 -3.57
C LEU A 50 -4.45 7.89 -3.37
N ARG A 51 -4.60 6.59 -3.10
CA ARG A 51 -5.91 6.02 -2.81
C ARG A 51 -6.33 6.38 -1.39
N ALA A 52 -7.59 6.77 -1.24
CA ALA A 52 -8.17 7.11 0.06
C ALA A 52 -8.11 5.92 1.03
N ASP A 53 -8.43 4.71 0.56
CA ASP A 53 -8.41 3.50 1.39
C ASP A 53 -7.02 3.15 1.94
N LEU A 54 -5.96 3.39 1.17
CA LEU A 54 -4.60 3.25 1.65
C LEU A 54 -4.26 4.30 2.72
N LEU A 55 -4.65 5.56 2.51
CA LEU A 55 -4.42 6.63 3.49
C LEU A 55 -5.15 6.34 4.82
N TYR A 56 -6.36 5.79 4.79
CA TYR A 56 -7.12 5.44 6.00
C TYR A 56 -6.56 4.25 6.78
N ARG A 57 -5.73 3.39 6.15
CA ARG A 57 -5.15 2.21 6.79
C ARG A 57 -3.70 2.38 7.25
N LEU A 58 -3.00 3.37 6.72
CA LEU A 58 -1.66 3.76 7.17
C LEU A 58 -1.76 4.58 8.45
#